data_AF-A0A5N6Q8J2-F1
#
_entry.id   AF-A0A5N6Q8J2-F1
#
_cell.length_a   1.000
_cell.length_b   1.000
_cell.length_c   1.000
_cell.angle_alpha   90.00
_cell.angle_beta   90.00
_cell.angle_gamma   90.00
#
_symmetry.space_group_name_H-M   'P 1'
#
loop_
_entity.id
_entity.type
_entity.pdbx_description
1 polymer ?
#
loop_
_entity_poly.entity_id
_entity_poly.type
_entity_poly.pdbx_seq_one_letter_code
_entity_poly.pdbx_strand_id
1 'polypeptide(L)'
;MMAPKKVEHSAAVAQPEGCHRCSSRSVDESKVHGFEEEWMSLKKVLLRPGSEDRFKAIGITGIAGIGKTTLCQLLFNKEEVKDYFFPRIWVCMSAHRGDDPDQKIAILKRMLGSLGVEEGIINKDDEDENHDLKELLLYALRLQLQGKRYLIVLDDASSNKDNWYQQLNSSPTRMGKWDRLACGLPKGCGGAVIVTSRNEELAKKMVGGEGEGFLHRVLPLSDPESSWEIFIQAAEKQYPDRKYSKDSELPINLEILKKEILQKCVGLPLTATMMGEYEKFLY
;
A
#
# COMPACT_ATOMS: atom_id res chain seq x y z
N MET A 1 -7.09 40.94 51.23
CA MET A 1 -7.23 39.51 51.61
C MET A 1 -7.67 38.74 50.38
N MET A 2 -6.83 37.80 49.95
CA MET A 2 -6.91 37.09 48.67
C MET A 2 -8.07 36.07 48.65
N ALA A 3 -8.81 36.04 47.55
CA ALA A 3 -9.68 34.92 47.21
C ALA A 3 -8.85 33.79 46.57
N PRO A 4 -9.12 32.50 46.85
CA PRO A 4 -8.35 31.40 46.29
C PRO A 4 -8.72 31.16 44.82
N LYS A 5 -7.70 31.05 43.96
CA LYS A 5 -7.82 30.62 42.57
C LYS A 5 -8.16 29.13 42.52
N LYS A 6 -9.28 28.79 41.87
CA LYS A 6 -9.63 27.43 41.45
C LYS A 6 -8.61 26.98 40.39
N VAL A 7 -7.86 25.92 40.68
CA VAL A 7 -6.96 25.30 39.71
C VAL A 7 -7.75 24.16 39.06
N GLU A 8 -8.24 24.38 37.84
CA GLU A 8 -8.80 23.31 37.01
C GLU A 8 -7.64 22.53 36.38
N HIS A 9 -7.40 21.31 36.86
CA HIS A 9 -6.56 20.34 36.17
C HIS A 9 -7.34 19.76 34.99
N SER A 10 -7.28 20.42 33.84
CA SER A 10 -7.62 19.80 32.57
C SER A 10 -6.44 18.94 32.14
N ALA A 11 -6.47 17.66 32.52
CA ALA A 11 -5.59 16.66 31.94
C ALA A 11 -6.07 16.39 30.51
N ALA A 12 -5.55 17.16 29.56
CA ALA A 12 -5.67 16.85 28.15
C ALA A 12 -4.91 15.55 27.89
N VAL A 13 -5.64 14.46 27.76
CA VAL A 13 -5.12 13.19 27.25
C VAL A 13 -4.67 13.44 25.82
N ALA A 14 -3.36 13.57 25.63
CA ALA A 14 -2.75 13.61 24.31
C ALA A 14 -3.14 12.34 23.57
N GLN A 15 -3.91 12.49 22.49
CA GLN A 15 -4.11 11.42 21.53
C GLN A 15 -2.76 11.05 20.92
N PRO A 16 -2.42 9.75 20.76
CA PRO A 16 -1.20 9.39 20.08
C PRO A 16 -1.29 9.82 18.62
N GLU A 17 -0.51 10.84 18.26
CA GLU A 17 -0.32 11.29 16.90
C GLU A 17 0.30 10.15 16.06
N GLY A 18 -0.40 9.80 14.98
CA GLY A 18 0.13 9.16 13.77
C GLY A 18 1.08 7.97 13.96
N CYS A 19 0.54 6.74 13.90
CA CYS A 19 1.35 5.56 13.59
C CYS A 19 1.99 5.73 12.20
N HIS A 20 3.26 6.14 12.18
CA HIS A 20 4.05 6.27 10.95
C HIS A 20 4.24 4.89 10.34
N ARG A 21 3.50 4.61 9.28
CA ARG A 21 3.60 3.34 8.54
C ARG A 21 4.90 3.36 7.74
N CYS A 22 5.94 2.70 8.24
CA CYS A 22 7.08 2.33 7.42
C CYS A 22 6.57 1.25 6.45
N SER A 23 6.17 1.64 5.23
CA SER A 23 5.74 0.69 4.21
C SER A 23 6.98 -0.03 3.68
N SER A 24 7.38 -1.12 4.35
CA SER A 24 8.41 -2.02 3.82
C SER A 24 7.94 -2.57 2.48
N ARG A 25 8.86 -2.75 1.52
CA ARG A 25 8.51 -3.39 0.23
C ARG A 25 8.37 -4.90 0.36
N SER A 26 8.77 -5.47 1.49
CA SER A 26 8.83 -6.89 1.77
C SER A 26 7.85 -7.27 2.87
N VAL A 27 7.32 -8.48 2.74
CA VAL A 27 6.58 -9.23 3.76
C VAL A 27 7.19 -10.62 3.85
N ASP A 28 7.12 -11.22 5.04
CA ASP A 28 7.43 -12.64 5.22
C ASP A 28 6.27 -13.47 4.69
N GLU A 29 6.43 -14.08 3.52
CA GLU A 29 5.35 -14.84 2.86
C GLU A 29 4.85 -16.00 3.71
N SER A 30 5.69 -16.58 4.59
CA SER A 30 5.30 -17.68 5.49
C SER A 30 4.30 -17.27 6.59
N LYS A 31 4.09 -15.96 6.76
CA LYS A 31 3.19 -15.37 7.74
C LYS A 31 1.95 -14.74 7.13
N VAL A 32 1.75 -14.93 5.83
CA VAL A 32 0.58 -14.42 5.12
C VAL A 32 -0.32 -15.58 4.76
N HIS A 33 -1.57 -15.51 5.20
CA HIS A 33 -2.56 -16.58 5.08
C HIS A 33 -3.83 -16.07 4.42
N GLY A 34 -4.46 -16.92 3.60
CA GLY A 34 -5.80 -16.70 3.06
C GLY A 34 -5.89 -15.67 1.94
N PHE A 35 -4.78 -15.42 1.24
CA PHE A 35 -4.74 -14.53 0.06
C PHE A 35 -4.39 -15.26 -1.24
N GLU A 36 -4.33 -16.59 -1.21
CA GLU A 36 -3.84 -17.44 -2.30
C GLU A 36 -4.58 -17.18 -3.61
N GLU A 37 -5.90 -17.18 -3.54
CA GLU A 37 -6.76 -16.96 -4.71
C GLU A 37 -6.63 -15.54 -5.25
N GLU A 38 -6.60 -14.54 -4.37
CA GLU A 38 -6.49 -13.13 -4.70
C GLU A 38 -5.16 -12.82 -5.38
N TRP A 39 -4.03 -13.24 -4.80
CA TRP A 39 -2.72 -12.94 -5.39
C TRP A 39 -2.52 -13.69 -6.70
N MET A 40 -3.03 -14.92 -6.83
CA MET A 40 -3.02 -15.66 -8.10
C MET A 40 -3.86 -14.96 -9.18
N SER A 41 -5.03 -14.44 -8.82
CA SER A 41 -5.90 -13.68 -9.73
C SER A 41 -5.21 -12.39 -10.22
N LEU A 42 -4.65 -11.61 -9.29
CA LEU A 42 -3.92 -10.39 -9.62
C LEU A 42 -2.68 -10.66 -10.48
N LYS A 43 -1.94 -11.73 -10.20
CA LYS A 43 -0.80 -12.16 -11.01
C LYS A 43 -1.21 -12.50 -12.44
N LYS A 44 -2.33 -13.21 -12.64
CA LYS A 44 -2.86 -13.51 -13.98
C LYS A 44 -3.19 -12.25 -14.77
N VAL A 45 -3.73 -11.22 -14.11
CA VAL A 45 -4.00 -9.92 -14.75
C VAL A 45 -2.68 -9.21 -15.10
N LEU A 46 -1.73 -9.20 -14.17
CA LEU A 46 -0.46 -8.51 -14.30
C LEU A 46 0.42 -9.12 -15.41
N LEU A 47 0.46 -10.44 -15.50
CA LEU A 47 1.29 -11.23 -16.43
C LEU A 47 0.48 -11.81 -17.61
N ARG A 48 -0.66 -11.21 -17.94
CA ARG A 48 -1.59 -11.74 -18.95
C ARG A 48 -0.90 -11.92 -20.34
N PRO A 49 -0.84 -13.16 -20.87
CA PRO A 49 -0.27 -13.42 -22.20
C PRO A 49 -1.00 -12.67 -23.32
N GLY A 50 -0.27 -12.28 -24.37
CA GLY A 50 -0.80 -11.53 -25.52
C GLY A 50 -1.13 -10.07 -25.20
N SER A 51 -0.66 -9.57 -24.06
CA SER A 51 -0.78 -8.18 -23.64
C SER A 51 0.49 -7.63 -23.00
N GLU A 52 1.62 -8.16 -23.43
CA GLU A 52 2.95 -7.90 -22.88
C GLU A 52 3.31 -6.43 -22.98
N ASP A 53 2.97 -5.77 -24.08
CA ASP A 53 3.31 -4.37 -24.32
C ASP A 53 2.24 -3.39 -23.79
N ARG A 54 1.08 -3.90 -23.37
CA ARG A 54 0.00 -3.06 -22.84
C ARG A 54 0.33 -2.57 -21.43
N PHE A 55 0.09 -1.27 -21.24
CA PHE A 55 0.13 -0.67 -19.92
C PHE A 55 -1.03 -1.21 -19.06
N LYS A 56 -0.77 -1.46 -17.78
CA LYS A 56 -1.75 -2.02 -16.84
C LYS A 56 -1.88 -1.13 -15.61
N ALA A 57 -3.10 -0.72 -15.26
CA ALA A 57 -3.39 -0.11 -13.97
C ALA A 57 -4.32 -1.01 -13.16
N ILE A 58 -3.91 -1.32 -11.93
CA ILE A 58 -4.58 -2.25 -11.02
C ILE A 58 -4.87 -1.51 -9.71
N GLY A 59 -6.13 -1.41 -9.31
CA GLY A 59 -6.55 -0.83 -8.05
C GLY A 59 -6.87 -1.94 -7.06
N ILE A 60 -6.30 -1.91 -5.86
CA ILE A 60 -6.58 -2.81 -4.76
C ILE A 60 -7.24 -2.00 -3.64
N THR A 61 -8.50 -2.31 -3.34
CA THR A 61 -9.33 -1.53 -2.42
C THR A 61 -9.85 -2.39 -1.27
N GLY A 62 -10.35 -1.75 -0.22
CA GLY A 62 -10.84 -2.43 0.98
C GLY A 62 -10.59 -1.61 2.25
N ILE A 63 -11.19 -2.05 3.35
CA ILE A 63 -11.17 -1.32 4.63
C ILE A 63 -9.78 -1.33 5.29
N ALA A 64 -9.61 -0.58 6.38
CA ALA A 64 -8.36 -0.58 7.15
C ALA A 64 -8.09 -1.98 7.74
N GLY A 65 -6.83 -2.38 7.83
CA GLY A 65 -6.44 -3.67 8.41
C GLY A 65 -6.76 -4.93 7.59
N ILE A 66 -7.42 -4.80 6.44
CA ILE A 66 -7.83 -5.93 5.58
C ILE A 66 -6.69 -6.62 4.83
N GLY A 67 -5.47 -6.07 4.83
CA GLY A 67 -4.31 -6.69 4.15
C GLY A 67 -4.02 -6.22 2.72
N LYS A 68 -4.58 -5.10 2.23
CA LYS A 68 -4.27 -4.55 0.87
C LYS A 68 -2.76 -4.42 0.58
N THR A 69 -2.03 -3.79 1.49
CA THR A 69 -0.58 -3.58 1.40
C THR A 69 0.13 -4.92 1.41
N THR A 70 -0.27 -5.85 2.28
CA THR A 70 0.26 -7.22 2.39
C THR A 70 0.08 -8.01 1.09
N LEU A 71 -1.12 -7.99 0.52
CA LEU A 71 -1.43 -8.64 -0.76
C LEU A 71 -0.56 -8.08 -1.89
N CYS A 72 -0.34 -6.77 -1.91
CA CYS A 72 0.54 -6.14 -2.89
C CYS A 72 2.01 -6.48 -2.66
N GLN A 73 2.49 -6.54 -1.40
CA GLN A 73 3.84 -6.98 -1.06
C GLN A 73 4.09 -8.42 -1.51
N LEU A 74 3.13 -9.34 -1.31
CA LEU A 74 3.22 -10.71 -1.82
C LEU A 74 3.42 -10.71 -3.33
N LEU A 75 2.52 -10.06 -4.07
CA LEU A 75 2.57 -10.03 -5.54
C LEU A 75 3.86 -9.39 -6.05
N PHE A 76 4.27 -8.27 -5.47
CA PHE A 76 5.47 -7.52 -5.84
C PHE A 76 6.76 -8.34 -5.68
N ASN A 77 6.76 -9.31 -4.76
CA ASN A 77 7.93 -10.13 -4.43
C ASN A 77 7.95 -11.53 -5.07
N LYS A 78 6.89 -11.96 -5.75
CA LYS A 78 6.91 -13.22 -6.52
C LYS A 78 7.98 -13.20 -7.59
N GLU A 79 8.73 -14.30 -7.71
CA GLU A 79 9.85 -14.43 -8.65
C GLU A 79 9.44 -14.10 -10.08
N GLU A 80 8.29 -14.59 -10.53
CA GLU A 80 7.85 -14.33 -11.91
C GLU A 80 7.49 -12.86 -12.15
N VAL A 81 7.08 -12.13 -11.09
CA VAL A 81 6.86 -10.68 -11.18
C VAL A 81 8.20 -9.94 -11.16
N LYS A 82 9.18 -10.41 -10.37
CA LYS A 82 10.54 -9.85 -10.34
C LYS A 82 11.25 -10.00 -11.67
N ASP A 83 11.11 -11.16 -12.31
CA ASP A 83 11.73 -11.47 -13.59
C ASP A 83 11.05 -10.75 -14.74
N TYR A 84 9.74 -10.52 -14.64
CA TYR A 84 8.97 -9.88 -15.70
C TYR A 84 9.11 -8.35 -15.71
N PHE A 85 9.29 -7.70 -14.55
CA PHE A 85 9.34 -6.23 -14.47
C PHE A 85 10.69 -5.70 -13.97
N PHE A 86 11.25 -4.74 -14.71
CA PHE A 86 12.38 -3.94 -14.27
C PHE A 86 12.34 -2.55 -14.92
N PRO A 87 12.50 -1.44 -14.16
CA PRO A 87 12.65 -1.38 -12.70
C PRO A 87 11.33 -1.64 -11.95
N ARG A 88 11.44 -1.98 -10.66
CA ARG A 88 10.30 -2.10 -9.74
C ARG A 88 10.46 -1.11 -8.59
N ILE A 89 9.50 -0.21 -8.42
CA ILE A 89 9.52 0.78 -7.34
C ILE A 89 8.23 0.73 -6.54
N TRP A 90 8.33 1.14 -5.28
CA TRP A 90 7.20 1.18 -4.35
C TRP A 90 7.29 2.47 -3.56
N VAL A 91 6.21 3.24 -3.61
CA VAL A 91 6.13 4.58 -3.07
C VAL A 91 4.87 4.70 -2.23
N CYS A 92 5.05 5.10 -0.96
CA CYS A 92 3.92 5.48 -0.13
C CYS A 92 3.39 6.84 -0.61
N MET A 93 2.07 6.96 -0.76
CA MET A 93 1.40 8.18 -1.19
C MET A 93 1.14 9.15 -0.03
N SER A 94 1.22 8.67 1.22
CA SER A 94 1.08 9.51 2.41
C SER A 94 2.32 10.38 2.63
N ALA A 95 2.11 11.57 3.20
CA ALA A 95 3.18 12.48 3.56
C ALA A 95 4.06 11.89 4.68
N HIS A 96 5.36 12.18 4.63
CA HIS A 96 6.34 11.84 5.65
C HIS A 96 6.98 13.11 6.22
N ARG A 97 7.55 13.01 7.42
CA ARG A 97 8.30 14.13 8.01
C ARG A 97 9.54 14.40 7.16
N GLY A 98 9.74 15.67 6.79
CA GLY A 98 10.85 16.10 5.94
C GLY A 98 10.57 16.02 4.44
N ASP A 99 9.35 15.68 4.03
CA ASP A 99 8.93 15.81 2.63
C ASP A 99 8.88 17.26 2.16
N ASP A 100 8.91 17.42 0.84
CA ASP A 100 8.51 18.64 0.15
C ASP A 100 7.08 19.07 0.55
N PRO A 101 6.82 20.36 0.78
CA PRO A 101 5.48 20.86 1.08
C PRO A 101 4.43 20.52 0.01
N ASP A 102 4.82 20.46 -1.27
CA ASP A 102 3.96 19.94 -2.33
C ASP A 102 4.05 18.41 -2.38
N GLN A 103 2.97 17.74 -1.95
CA GLN A 103 2.88 16.27 -1.93
C GLN A 103 3.19 15.62 -3.28
N LYS A 104 2.88 16.28 -4.40
CA LYS A 104 3.17 15.74 -5.75
C LYS A 104 4.67 15.75 -6.01
N ILE A 105 5.35 16.83 -5.63
CA ILE A 105 6.80 16.95 -5.73
C ILE A 105 7.43 15.88 -4.83
N ALA A 106 6.99 15.75 -3.57
CA ALA A 106 7.48 14.72 -2.65
C ALA A 106 7.34 13.30 -3.25
N ILE A 107 6.18 12.96 -3.82
CA ILE A 107 5.95 11.66 -4.47
C ILE A 107 6.90 11.45 -5.66
N LEU A 108 7.05 12.45 -6.54
CA LEU A 108 7.95 12.36 -7.69
C LEU A 108 9.42 12.21 -7.28
N LYS A 109 9.86 12.97 -6.27
CA LYS A 109 11.21 12.86 -5.69
C LYS A 109 11.45 11.45 -5.15
N ARG A 110 10.49 10.85 -4.42
CA ARG A 110 10.59 9.45 -3.93
C ARG A 110 10.64 8.43 -5.05
N MET A 111 9.87 8.62 -6.13
CA MET A 111 9.91 7.75 -7.31
C MET A 111 11.29 7.80 -7.97
N LEU A 112 11.80 9.02 -8.21
CA LEU A 112 13.11 9.24 -8.82
C LEU A 112 14.26 8.73 -7.96
N GLY A 113 14.22 8.97 -6.65
CA GLY A 113 15.19 8.41 -5.71
C GLY A 113 15.15 6.88 -5.69
N SER A 114 13.96 6.26 -5.80
CA SER A 114 13.84 4.80 -5.94
C SER A 114 14.38 4.26 -7.27
N LEU A 115 14.53 5.11 -8.28
CA LEU A 115 15.16 4.80 -9.56
C LEU A 115 16.66 5.13 -9.58
N GLY A 116 17.22 5.59 -8.46
CA GLY A 116 18.64 5.94 -8.33
C GLY A 116 19.02 7.32 -8.85
N VAL A 117 18.04 8.21 -9.05
CA VAL A 117 18.32 9.61 -9.42
C VAL A 117 18.72 10.39 -8.16
N GLU A 118 19.90 10.98 -8.19
CA GLU A 118 20.45 11.73 -7.06
C GLU A 118 19.70 13.05 -6.80
N GLU A 119 19.54 13.40 -5.52
CA GLU A 119 18.83 14.62 -5.10
C GLU A 119 19.43 15.91 -5.66
N GLY A 120 20.74 15.96 -5.92
CA GLY A 120 21.40 17.11 -6.52
C GLY A 120 20.99 17.40 -7.97
N ILE A 121 20.43 16.41 -8.68
CA ILE A 121 19.84 16.59 -10.02
C ILE A 121 18.39 17.07 -9.93
N ILE A 122 17.72 16.69 -8.84
CA ILE A 122 16.29 16.94 -8.56
C ILE A 122 16.06 18.33 -7.98
N ASN A 123 17.01 18.84 -7.18
CA ASN A 123 16.94 20.12 -6.49
C ASN A 123 17.82 21.20 -7.13
N LYS A 124 18.07 21.14 -8.45
CA LYS A 124 18.78 22.25 -9.10
C LYS A 124 17.96 23.52 -8.92
N ASP A 125 18.51 24.42 -8.13
CA ASP A 125 18.14 25.83 -8.06
C ASP A 125 18.51 26.48 -9.40
N ASP A 126 17.81 26.10 -10.47
CA ASP A 126 17.90 26.83 -11.71
C ASP A 126 17.11 28.13 -11.46
N GLU A 127 17.85 29.23 -11.32
CA GLU A 127 17.37 30.63 -11.32
C GLU A 127 16.61 31.00 -12.62
N ASP A 128 16.32 30.03 -13.50
CA ASP A 128 15.56 30.19 -14.73
C ASP A 128 14.05 30.13 -14.44
N GLU A 129 13.43 31.31 -14.40
CA GLU A 129 12.04 31.61 -14.05
C GLU A 129 10.93 30.96 -14.93
N ASN A 130 11.17 29.90 -15.70
CA ASN A 130 10.22 29.48 -16.75
C ASN A 130 9.79 27.99 -16.79
N HIS A 131 10.28 27.12 -15.91
CA HIS A 131 9.79 25.73 -15.85
C HIS A 131 9.26 25.34 -14.47
N ASP A 132 7.99 24.91 -14.44
CA ASP A 132 7.37 24.33 -13.23
C ASP A 132 8.16 23.07 -12.86
N LEU A 133 8.81 23.07 -11.69
CA LEU A 133 9.58 21.95 -11.15
C LEU A 133 8.82 20.61 -11.25
N LYS A 134 7.50 20.65 -11.12
CA LYS A 134 6.63 19.48 -11.29
C LYS A 134 6.73 18.85 -12.68
N GLU A 135 6.73 19.68 -13.73
CA GLU A 135 6.84 19.24 -15.12
C GLU A 135 8.23 18.64 -15.38
N LEU A 136 9.29 19.26 -14.85
CA LEU A 136 10.66 18.73 -14.93
C LEU A 136 10.79 17.36 -14.28
N LEU A 137 10.22 17.18 -13.08
CA LEU A 137 10.25 15.90 -12.38
C LEU A 137 9.43 14.83 -13.10
N LEU A 138 8.28 15.19 -13.69
CA LEU A 138 7.49 14.27 -14.53
C LEU A 138 8.26 13.86 -15.79
N TYR A 139 8.97 14.80 -16.42
CA TYR A 139 9.83 14.52 -17.56
C TYR A 139 10.98 13.59 -17.19
N ALA A 140 11.67 13.86 -16.09
CA ALA A 140 12.73 13.01 -15.57
C ALA A 140 12.22 11.60 -15.27
N LEU A 141 11.05 11.48 -14.63
CA LEU A 141 10.43 10.17 -14.34
C LEU A 141 10.16 9.41 -15.64
N ARG A 142 9.60 10.09 -16.65
CA ARG A 142 9.35 9.49 -17.96
C ARG A 142 10.61 8.96 -18.60
N LEU A 143 11.69 9.74 -18.62
CA LEU A 143 12.97 9.34 -19.17
C LEU A 143 13.52 8.08 -18.49
N GLN A 144 13.43 8.00 -17.16
CA GLN A 144 13.89 6.84 -16.41
C GLN A 144 13.09 5.56 -16.70
N LEU A 145 11.83 5.68 -17.11
CA LEU A 145 10.93 4.56 -17.38
C LEU A 145 10.80 4.23 -18.87
N GLN A 146 11.29 5.09 -19.77
CA GLN A 146 11.07 4.97 -21.20
C GLN A 146 11.74 3.71 -21.77
N GLY A 147 10.98 2.97 -22.59
CA GLY A 147 11.44 1.70 -23.18
C GLY A 147 11.52 0.54 -22.18
N LYS A 148 11.09 0.72 -20.93
CA LYS A 148 11.19 -0.29 -19.87
C LYS A 148 9.83 -0.86 -19.52
N ARG A 149 9.86 -2.12 -19.09
CA ARG A 149 8.71 -2.80 -18.51
C ARG A 149 8.75 -2.65 -17.00
N TYR A 150 8.36 -1.48 -16.52
CA TYR A 150 8.43 -1.13 -15.11
C TYR A 150 7.21 -1.61 -14.31
N LEU A 151 7.37 -1.73 -12.99
CA LEU A 151 6.26 -1.89 -12.04
C LEU A 151 6.34 -0.81 -10.96
N ILE A 152 5.27 -0.06 -10.75
CA ILE A 152 5.16 0.94 -9.69
C ILE A 152 4.03 0.55 -8.75
N VAL A 153 4.31 0.52 -7.45
CA VAL A 153 3.27 0.45 -6.42
C VAL A 153 3.08 1.84 -5.79
N LEU A 154 1.84 2.34 -5.86
CA LEU A 154 1.37 3.53 -5.17
C LEU A 154 0.58 3.08 -3.93
N ASP A 155 1.26 3.03 -2.79
CA ASP A 155 0.70 2.48 -1.56
C ASP A 155 -0.02 3.54 -0.72
N ASP A 156 -1.20 3.18 -0.21
CA ASP A 156 -2.07 4.01 0.63
C ASP A 156 -2.47 5.35 0.00
N ALA A 157 -2.94 5.30 -1.25
CA ALA A 157 -3.51 6.45 -1.92
C ALA A 157 -4.77 6.93 -1.17
N SER A 158 -4.77 8.19 -0.75
CA SER A 158 -5.89 8.87 -0.10
C SER A 158 -6.47 9.94 -1.01
N SER A 159 -7.66 10.45 -0.70
CA SER A 159 -8.29 11.50 -1.51
C SER A 159 -7.40 12.75 -1.56
N ASN A 160 -7.19 13.27 -2.76
CA ASN A 160 -6.67 14.60 -3.01
C ASN A 160 -7.80 15.41 -3.66
N LYS A 161 -7.88 16.70 -3.35
CA LYS A 161 -8.81 17.64 -3.99
C LYS A 161 -8.54 17.80 -5.49
N ASP A 162 -7.32 17.49 -5.94
CA ASP A 162 -6.95 17.53 -7.35
C ASP A 162 -6.94 16.15 -8.03
N ASN A 163 -7.03 16.18 -9.36
CA ASN A 163 -7.12 14.99 -10.20
C ASN A 163 -5.75 14.50 -10.70
N TRP A 164 -4.63 14.86 -10.05
CA TRP A 164 -3.27 14.71 -10.59
C TRP A 164 -2.87 13.27 -10.93
N TYR A 165 -3.33 12.30 -10.13
CA TYR A 165 -3.06 10.88 -10.36
C TYR A 165 -4.28 10.09 -10.88
N GLN A 166 -5.32 10.78 -11.37
CA GLN A 166 -6.43 10.12 -12.06
C GLN A 166 -6.04 9.68 -13.47
N GLN A 167 -6.70 8.63 -13.97
CA GLN A 167 -6.52 8.09 -15.32
C GLN A 167 -5.05 7.76 -15.64
N LEU A 168 -4.42 6.93 -14.82
CA LEU A 168 -3.03 6.51 -14.98
C LEU A 168 -2.75 5.82 -16.33
N ASN A 169 -3.78 5.26 -16.98
CA ASN A 169 -3.68 4.67 -18.32
C ASN A 169 -3.64 5.69 -19.46
N SER A 170 -4.02 6.95 -19.20
CA SER A 170 -4.04 7.99 -20.22
C SER A 170 -2.63 8.26 -20.75
N SER A 171 -2.53 8.57 -22.05
CA SER A 171 -1.31 9.05 -22.66
C SER A 171 -1.32 10.59 -22.69
N PRO A 172 -0.19 11.25 -22.44
CA PRO A 172 -0.09 12.69 -22.64
C PRO A 172 -0.41 13.03 -24.11
N THR A 173 -1.26 14.03 -24.33
CA THR A 173 -1.51 14.54 -25.68
C THR A 173 -0.29 15.37 -26.14
N ARG A 174 -0.01 15.39 -27.45
CA ARG A 174 1.14 16.14 -28.01
C ARG A 174 1.13 17.65 -27.68
N MET A 175 -0.02 18.20 -27.29
CA MET A 175 -0.23 19.60 -26.89
C MET A 175 -0.71 19.75 -25.44
N GLY A 176 -0.70 18.66 -24.65
CA GLY A 176 -1.22 18.65 -23.29
C GLY A 176 -0.21 19.18 -22.27
N LYS A 177 -0.71 19.84 -21.23
CA LYS A 177 0.11 20.23 -20.07
C LYS A 177 0.70 19.00 -19.38
N TRP A 178 1.92 19.12 -18.86
CA TRP A 178 2.59 18.07 -18.10
C TRP A 178 2.14 18.09 -16.63
N ASP A 179 0.83 18.09 -16.42
CA ASP A 179 0.21 18.38 -15.13
C ASP A 179 -0.40 17.15 -14.45
N ARG A 180 -0.14 15.94 -14.95
CA ARG A 180 -0.64 14.66 -14.40
C ARG A 180 0.48 13.65 -14.25
N LEU A 181 0.35 12.78 -13.25
CA LEU A 181 1.27 11.66 -13.03
C LEU A 181 1.36 10.76 -14.27
N ALA A 182 0.25 10.58 -15.00
CA ALA A 182 0.21 9.79 -16.24
C ALA A 182 1.21 10.27 -17.31
N CYS A 183 1.57 11.56 -17.33
CA CYS A 183 2.56 12.12 -18.27
C CYS A 183 3.96 11.53 -18.03
N GLY A 184 4.30 11.25 -16.77
CA GLY A 184 5.54 10.60 -16.34
C GLY A 184 5.58 9.09 -16.57
N LEU A 185 4.49 8.47 -17.03
CA LEU A 185 4.33 7.01 -17.12
C LEU A 185 4.28 6.56 -18.59
N PRO A 186 5.42 6.24 -19.24
CA PRO A 186 5.43 5.85 -20.64
C PRO A 186 4.63 4.56 -20.89
N LYS A 187 3.90 4.54 -22.01
CA LYS A 187 3.01 3.43 -22.42
C LYS A 187 3.62 2.67 -23.59
N GLY A 188 3.17 1.43 -23.81
CA GLY A 188 3.53 0.64 -24.99
C GLY A 188 4.74 -0.28 -24.82
N CYS A 189 5.33 -0.37 -23.63
CA CYS A 189 6.42 -1.30 -23.30
C CYS A 189 6.07 -2.22 -22.12
N GLY A 190 4.78 -2.35 -21.80
CA GLY A 190 4.31 -3.27 -20.75
C GLY A 190 4.38 -2.75 -19.32
N GLY A 191 4.59 -1.45 -19.11
CA GLY A 191 4.62 -0.87 -17.75
C GLY A 191 3.32 -1.11 -16.96
N ALA A 192 3.44 -1.27 -15.65
CA ALA A 192 2.30 -1.51 -14.77
C ALA A 192 2.32 -0.60 -13.53
N VAL A 193 1.14 -0.20 -13.07
CA VAL A 193 0.94 0.52 -11.81
C VAL A 193 -0.10 -0.18 -10.96
N ILE A 194 0.25 -0.48 -9.72
CA ILE A 194 -0.68 -1.00 -8.71
C ILE A 194 -0.94 0.12 -7.70
N VAL A 195 -2.21 0.38 -7.41
CA VAL A 195 -2.65 1.38 -6.44
C VAL A 195 -3.31 0.65 -5.29
N THR A 196 -2.92 0.91 -4.04
CA THR A 196 -3.70 0.48 -2.87
C THR A 196 -4.43 1.68 -2.27
N SER A 197 -5.71 1.53 -1.92
CA SER A 197 -6.52 2.63 -1.39
C SER A 197 -7.63 2.14 -0.48
N ARG A 198 -8.00 2.94 0.52
CA ARG A 198 -9.25 2.74 1.28
C ARG A 198 -10.48 3.34 0.59
N ASN A 199 -10.25 4.26 -0.35
CA ASN A 199 -11.30 4.91 -1.14
C ASN A 199 -11.41 4.21 -2.50
N GLU A 200 -12.49 3.44 -2.68
CA GLU A 200 -12.75 2.68 -3.90
C GLU A 200 -13.01 3.57 -5.11
N GLU A 201 -13.77 4.64 -4.94
CA GLU A 201 -14.04 5.61 -6.02
C GLU A 201 -12.76 6.28 -6.52
N LEU A 202 -11.87 6.64 -5.59
CA LEU A 202 -10.57 7.19 -5.94
C LEU A 202 -9.76 6.19 -6.75
N ALA A 203 -9.62 4.95 -6.27
CA ALA A 203 -8.88 3.93 -6.98
C ALA A 203 -9.45 3.69 -8.38
N LYS A 204 -10.77 3.64 -8.53
CA LYS A 204 -11.47 3.54 -9.82
C LYS A 204 -11.12 4.71 -10.74
N LYS A 205 -11.12 5.95 -10.23
CA LYS A 205 -10.69 7.14 -11.01
C LYS A 205 -9.22 7.09 -11.40
N MET A 206 -8.35 6.51 -10.56
CA MET A 206 -6.93 6.34 -10.84
C MET A 206 -6.68 5.32 -11.94
N VAL A 207 -7.28 4.14 -11.84
CA VAL A 207 -6.98 3.02 -12.74
C VAL A 207 -7.88 2.98 -13.97
N GLY A 208 -8.89 3.83 -14.07
CA GLY A 208 -9.87 3.81 -15.16
C GLY A 208 -11.06 2.90 -14.86
N GLY A 209 -12.14 3.10 -15.60
CA GLY A 209 -13.38 2.33 -15.47
C GLY A 209 -13.25 0.90 -16.00
N GLU A 210 -14.38 0.18 -16.02
CA GLU A 210 -14.47 -1.15 -16.63
C GLU A 210 -14.01 -1.10 -18.09
N GLY A 211 -13.04 -1.97 -18.45
CA GLY A 211 -12.43 -2.03 -19.78
C GLY A 211 -11.12 -1.25 -19.93
N GLU A 212 -10.84 -0.29 -19.05
CA GLU A 212 -9.59 0.48 -19.05
C GLU A 212 -8.64 0.06 -17.92
N GLY A 213 -9.19 -0.24 -16.74
CA GLY A 213 -8.45 -0.66 -15.54
C GLY A 213 -8.95 -1.96 -14.94
N PHE A 214 -8.19 -2.48 -13.98
CA PHE A 214 -8.62 -3.60 -13.14
C PHE A 214 -8.80 -3.13 -11.70
N LEU A 215 -9.96 -3.39 -11.09
CA LEU A 215 -10.23 -3.04 -9.70
C LEU A 215 -10.51 -4.33 -8.91
N HIS A 216 -9.74 -4.55 -7.85
CA HIS A 216 -9.86 -5.69 -6.96
C HIS A 216 -10.19 -5.22 -5.55
N ARG A 217 -11.36 -5.61 -5.06
CA ARG A 217 -11.79 -5.32 -3.69
C ARG A 217 -11.41 -6.48 -2.78
N VAL A 218 -10.50 -6.23 -1.85
CA VAL A 218 -10.12 -7.20 -0.83
C VAL A 218 -11.28 -7.37 0.14
N LEU A 219 -11.68 -8.62 0.33
CA LEU A 219 -12.73 -9.02 1.26
C LEU A 219 -12.11 -9.54 2.56
N PRO A 220 -12.89 -9.64 3.65
CA PRO A 220 -12.44 -10.36 4.83
C PRO A 220 -12.09 -11.80 4.48
N LEU A 221 -11.10 -12.37 5.17
CA LEU A 221 -10.67 -13.75 4.99
C LEU A 221 -11.88 -14.68 5.12
N SER A 222 -12.16 -15.44 4.06
CA SER A 222 -13.27 -16.38 4.02
C SER A 222 -12.96 -17.66 4.78
N ASP A 223 -11.68 -18.05 4.83
CA ASP A 223 -11.21 -19.20 5.58
C ASP A 223 -10.99 -18.84 7.06
N PRO A 224 -11.75 -19.44 7.99
CA PRO A 224 -11.56 -19.22 9.42
C PRO A 224 -10.21 -19.72 9.92
N GLU A 225 -9.63 -20.77 9.32
CA GLU A 225 -8.33 -21.28 9.75
C GLU A 225 -7.22 -20.26 9.54
N SER A 226 -7.22 -19.54 8.41
CA SER A 226 -6.28 -18.46 8.14
C SER A 226 -6.29 -17.38 9.24
N SER A 227 -7.48 -16.98 9.73
CA SER A 227 -7.58 -16.03 10.84
C SER A 227 -7.03 -16.59 12.15
N TRP A 228 -7.26 -17.88 12.39
CA TRP A 228 -6.72 -18.57 13.56
C TRP A 228 -5.19 -18.70 13.50
N GLU A 229 -4.63 -19.05 12.34
CA GLU A 229 -3.18 -19.15 12.13
C GLU A 229 -2.49 -17.80 12.32
N ILE A 230 -3.08 -16.71 11.82
CA ILE A 230 -2.59 -15.34 12.07
C ILE A 230 -2.56 -15.04 13.57
N PHE A 231 -3.62 -15.39 14.31
CA PHE A 231 -3.68 -15.21 15.75
C PHE A 231 -2.59 -16.01 16.47
N ILE A 232 -2.45 -17.30 16.16
CA ILE A 232 -1.46 -18.18 16.79
C ILE A 232 -0.04 -17.64 16.53
N GLN A 233 0.29 -17.29 15.29
CA GLN A 233 1.61 -16.74 14.97
C GLN A 233 1.91 -15.45 15.74
N ALA A 234 0.91 -14.57 15.90
CA ALA A 234 1.07 -13.35 16.68
C ALA A 234 1.26 -13.63 18.18
N ALA A 235 0.46 -14.54 18.75
CA ALA A 235 0.55 -14.94 20.15
C ALA A 235 1.88 -15.62 20.48
N GLU A 236 2.33 -16.58 19.67
CA GLU A 236 3.61 -17.28 19.87
C GLU A 236 4.82 -16.35 19.71
N LYS A 237 4.73 -15.37 18.80
CA LYS A 237 5.77 -14.34 18.65
C LYS A 237 5.89 -13.46 19.89
N GLN A 238 4.76 -13.06 20.47
CA GLN A 238 4.73 -12.20 21.65
C GLN A 238 5.04 -12.98 22.95
N TYR A 239 4.66 -14.26 23.00
CA TYR A 239 4.78 -15.13 24.15
C TYR A 239 5.40 -16.49 23.77
N PRO A 240 6.73 -16.57 23.55
CA PRO A 240 7.39 -17.78 23.05
C PRO A 240 7.23 -19.04 23.92
N ASP A 241 6.95 -18.85 25.21
CA ASP A 241 6.72 -19.94 26.17
C ASP A 241 5.32 -20.57 26.03
N ARG A 242 4.39 -19.91 25.33
CA ARG A 242 3.05 -20.44 25.03
C ARG A 242 3.08 -21.04 23.63
N LYS A 243 2.99 -22.38 23.54
CA LYS A 243 2.82 -23.09 22.27
C LYS A 243 1.39 -23.56 22.14
N TYR A 244 0.80 -23.29 20.98
CA TYR A 244 -0.54 -23.75 20.63
C TYR A 244 -0.41 -24.97 19.70
N SER A 245 0.20 -26.06 20.21
CA SER A 245 0.47 -27.26 19.38
C SER A 245 -0.79 -28.09 19.13
N LYS A 246 -0.92 -28.64 17.90
CA LYS A 246 -1.98 -29.56 17.47
C LYS A 246 -2.03 -30.90 18.22
N ASP A 247 -0.94 -31.32 18.87
CA ASP A 247 -0.80 -32.66 19.47
C ASP A 247 -1.19 -32.76 20.95
N SER A 248 -1.50 -31.63 21.59
CA SER A 248 -2.18 -31.66 22.90
C SER A 248 -3.66 -31.77 22.61
N GLU A 249 -4.37 -32.72 23.25
CA GLU A 249 -5.84 -32.66 23.34
C GLU A 249 -6.20 -31.21 23.62
N LEU A 250 -6.86 -30.57 22.65
CA LEU A 250 -7.13 -29.13 22.70
C LEU A 250 -7.90 -28.92 24.01
N PRO A 251 -7.34 -28.21 25.01
CA PRO A 251 -8.07 -27.95 26.23
C PRO A 251 -9.37 -27.27 25.80
N ILE A 252 -10.51 -27.62 26.39
CA ILE A 252 -11.84 -27.03 26.06
C ILE A 252 -11.77 -25.50 25.95
N ASN A 253 -10.88 -24.87 26.74
CA ASN A 253 -10.58 -23.44 26.73
C ASN A 253 -10.08 -22.90 25.38
N LEU A 254 -9.35 -23.70 24.60
CA LEU A 254 -8.75 -23.29 23.32
C LEU A 254 -9.76 -23.32 22.16
N GLU A 255 -10.70 -24.26 22.17
CA GLU A 255 -11.82 -24.24 21.20
C GLU A 255 -12.75 -23.05 21.46
N ILE A 256 -13.04 -22.77 22.74
CA ILE A 256 -13.80 -21.58 23.15
C ILE A 256 -13.06 -20.32 22.70
N LEU A 257 -11.76 -20.22 22.97
CA LEU A 257 -10.93 -19.11 22.53
C LEU A 257 -10.99 -18.95 21.01
N LYS A 258 -10.74 -20.02 20.24
CA LYS A 258 -10.79 -19.97 18.77
C LYS A 258 -12.15 -19.45 18.29
N LYS A 259 -13.25 -19.94 18.85
CA LYS A 259 -14.60 -19.46 18.51
C LYS A 259 -14.78 -17.97 18.81
N GLU A 260 -14.32 -17.50 19.98
CA GLU A 260 -14.38 -16.08 20.33
C GLU A 260 -13.53 -15.20 19.40
N ILE A 261 -12.31 -15.65 19.07
CA ILE A 261 -11.41 -14.94 18.15
C ILE A 261 -12.07 -14.82 16.78
N LEU A 262 -12.61 -15.92 16.22
CA LEU A 262 -13.26 -15.90 14.92
C LEU A 262 -14.51 -15.02 14.89
N GLN A 263 -15.28 -14.99 15.99
CA GLN A 263 -16.43 -14.11 16.12
C GLN A 263 -16.04 -12.62 16.19
N LYS A 264 -14.95 -12.28 16.88
CA LYS A 264 -14.52 -10.89 17.07
C LYS A 264 -13.66 -10.37 15.91
N CYS A 265 -12.84 -11.21 15.28
CA CYS A 265 -11.95 -10.79 14.21
C CYS A 265 -12.66 -10.56 12.88
N VAL A 266 -13.80 -11.25 12.66
CA VAL A 266 -14.64 -11.17 11.44
C VAL A 266 -13.84 -11.23 10.13
N GLY A 267 -12.77 -12.03 10.11
CA GLY A 267 -11.90 -12.22 8.95
C GLY A 267 -10.93 -11.07 8.67
N LEU A 268 -10.71 -10.14 9.62
CA LEU A 268 -9.72 -9.07 9.48
C LEU A 268 -8.35 -9.50 9.99
N PRO A 269 -7.31 -9.59 9.12
CA PRO A 269 -5.97 -10.00 9.53
C PRO A 269 -5.41 -9.16 10.68
N LEU A 270 -5.55 -7.83 10.61
CA LEU A 270 -5.06 -6.94 11.66
C LEU A 270 -5.70 -7.21 13.02
N THR A 271 -7.00 -7.50 13.04
CA THR A 271 -7.72 -7.80 14.29
C THR A 271 -7.25 -9.11 14.89
N ALA A 272 -7.05 -10.15 14.07
CA ALA A 272 -6.50 -11.43 14.52
C ALA A 272 -5.08 -11.28 15.07
N THR A 273 -4.21 -10.51 14.40
CA THR A 273 -2.86 -10.19 14.89
C THR A 273 -2.91 -9.48 16.24
N MET A 274 -3.71 -8.42 16.38
CA MET A 274 -3.85 -7.68 17.63
C MET A 274 -4.33 -8.60 18.77
N MET A 275 -5.34 -9.43 18.52
CA MET A 275 -5.84 -10.34 19.56
C MET A 275 -4.76 -11.34 20.00
N GLY A 276 -3.90 -11.81 19.10
CA GLY A 276 -2.78 -12.69 19.44
C GLY A 276 -1.72 -11.95 20.28
N GLU A 277 -1.35 -10.73 19.89
CA GLU A 277 -0.39 -9.91 20.64
C GLU A 277 -0.87 -9.59 22.07
N TYR A 278 -2.18 -9.37 22.25
CA TYR A 278 -2.77 -9.02 23.54
C TYR A 278 -3.48 -10.19 24.25
N GLU A 279 -3.16 -11.44 23.87
CA GLU A 279 -3.86 -12.64 24.36
C GLU A 279 -3.91 -12.75 25.90
N LYS A 280 -2.85 -12.33 26.61
CA LYS A 280 -2.80 -12.33 28.09
C LYS A 280 -3.84 -11.43 28.76
N PHE A 281 -4.46 -10.49 28.04
CA PHE A 281 -5.49 -9.59 28.55
C PHE A 281 -6.91 -10.01 28.15
N LEU A 282 -7.07 -11.15 27.48
CA LEU A 282 -8.37 -11.69 27.09
C LEU A 282 -9.06 -12.47 28.22
N TYR A 283 -8.40 -12.62 29.38
CA TYR A 283 -8.84 -13.32 30.59
C TYR A 283 -8.45 -12.55 31.86
#